data_AF-A0A9Q0IYS8-F1
#
_entry.id   AF-A0A9Q0IYS8-F1
#
_cell.length_a   1.000
_cell.length_b   1.000
_cell.length_c   1.000
_cell.angle_alpha   90.00
_cell.angle_beta   90.00
_cell.angle_gamma   90.00
#
_symmetry.space_group_name_H-M   'P 1'
#
loop_
_entity.id
_entity.type
_entity.pdbx_description
1 polymer ?
#
loop_
_entity_poly.entity_id
_entity_poly.type
_entity_poly.pdbx_seq_one_letter_code
_entity_poly.pdbx_strand_id
1 'polypeptide(L)'
;MSYFSNTVICSLMEKKTSLCLFYVLLSCCHVITDVYAAGNESPTVADKPQGSVKLFVFGDSYVDTGNWKKSSAPWKEPYGITFPGKPSGRFSDGRVLTDYIASYLGTESPVPFTQWTPARNSSLKSGMNFAYGGTGVFDTGNNAPNMNSQINFFQQMLEKAVLYTKQDLQPSIALVSSAGNDYPTYIEKTGNDQDLPAFTRTLIDQLSKNLKRIHDLGVQKIVVTSLPPLGCLPTLSSLYSYQNCSEKWNAASMFHNQMLDQEVQRLNSESTGKRAFDVLNLYSAFTSVLNQTNHIAGACLHKDLNPTIYETTLYSFK
;
A
#
# COMPACT_ATOMS: atom_id res chain seq x y z
N MET A 1 3.00 8.21 23.20
CA MET A 1 2.08 8.72 22.17
C MET A 1 2.69 9.95 21.49
N SER A 2 3.46 9.77 20.42
CA SER A 2 3.86 10.87 19.55
C SER A 2 3.66 10.46 18.10
N TYR A 3 2.56 10.91 17.51
CA TYR A 3 2.30 10.80 16.07
C TYR A 3 3.16 11.85 15.35
N PHE A 4 4.48 11.63 15.24
CA PHE A 4 5.35 12.50 14.44
C PHE A 4 5.35 12.03 12.98
N SER A 5 4.35 12.57 12.27
CA SER A 5 4.46 13.18 10.94
C SER A 5 5.34 12.48 9.89
N ASN A 6 4.69 11.75 8.97
CA ASN A 6 5.25 11.22 7.71
C ASN A 6 5.70 12.31 6.69
N THR A 7 5.81 13.58 7.11
CA THR A 7 6.01 14.73 6.21
C THR A 7 7.38 14.72 5.51
N VAL A 8 8.37 13.96 6.02
CA VAL A 8 9.72 13.92 5.43
C VAL A 8 9.82 12.97 4.22
N ILE A 9 8.89 12.04 4.02
CA ILE A 9 9.01 11.04 2.93
C ILE A 9 8.60 11.61 1.56
N CYS A 10 7.78 12.66 1.48
CA CYS A 10 7.16 13.06 0.21
C CYS A 10 7.86 14.17 -0.58
N SER A 11 8.71 15.00 0.04
CA SER A 11 9.44 16.05 -0.69
C SER A 11 10.48 15.50 -1.69
N LEU A 12 10.83 14.21 -1.58
CA LEU A 12 11.76 13.53 -2.50
C LEU A 12 11.09 12.96 -3.77
N MET A 13 9.76 12.93 -3.84
CA MET A 13 9.02 12.27 -4.93
C MET A 13 8.70 13.19 -6.12
N GLU A 14 8.84 14.52 -5.99
CA GLU A 14 8.39 15.47 -7.01
C GLU A 14 9.31 15.58 -8.23
N LYS A 15 10.59 15.19 -8.15
CA LYS A 15 11.55 15.33 -9.27
C LYS A 15 11.88 14.03 -10.02
N LYS A 16 11.40 12.87 -9.57
CA LYS A 16 11.81 11.56 -10.12
C LYS A 16 10.64 10.58 -10.31
N THR A 17 9.48 11.11 -10.65
CA THR A 17 8.24 10.39 -10.95
C THR A 17 8.39 9.34 -12.06
N SER A 18 9.36 9.46 -12.97
CA SER A 18 9.44 8.57 -14.15
C SER A 18 9.99 7.16 -13.87
N LEU A 19 10.92 6.98 -12.92
CA LEU A 19 11.62 5.70 -12.72
C LEU A 19 11.04 4.86 -11.57
N CYS A 20 10.53 5.53 -10.53
CA CYS A 20 9.79 4.85 -9.46
C CYS A 20 8.44 4.32 -9.97
N LEU A 21 7.78 5.06 -10.88
CA LEU A 21 6.72 4.48 -11.69
C LEU A 21 7.27 3.28 -12.45
N PHE A 22 8.37 3.39 -13.21
CA PHE A 22 8.85 2.28 -14.05
C PHE A 22 9.00 0.92 -13.34
N TYR A 23 9.56 0.87 -12.12
CA TYR A 23 9.69 -0.39 -11.37
C TYR A 23 8.39 -0.87 -10.72
N VAL A 24 7.55 0.04 -10.22
CA VAL A 24 6.19 -0.29 -9.79
C VAL A 24 5.38 -0.80 -10.98
N LEU A 25 5.46 -0.13 -12.13
CA LEU A 25 4.83 -0.50 -13.40
C LEU A 25 5.35 -1.85 -13.92
N LEU A 26 6.65 -2.16 -13.85
CA LEU A 26 7.22 -3.45 -14.24
C LEU A 26 6.71 -4.61 -13.37
N SER A 27 6.65 -4.39 -12.05
CA SER A 27 6.06 -5.35 -11.11
C SER A 27 4.56 -5.50 -11.37
N CYS A 28 3.86 -4.40 -11.63
CA CYS A 28 2.45 -4.42 -11.95
C CYS A 28 2.13 -4.93 -13.38
N CYS A 29 3.09 -4.97 -14.32
CA CYS A 29 2.91 -5.55 -15.65
C CYS A 29 2.68 -7.06 -15.57
N HIS A 30 3.38 -7.75 -14.66
CA HIS A 30 3.18 -9.18 -14.41
C HIS A 30 1.79 -9.45 -13.80
N VAL A 31 1.28 -8.54 -12.97
CA VAL A 31 -0.06 -8.65 -12.36
C VAL A 31 -1.17 -8.49 -13.41
N ILE A 32 -0.98 -7.62 -14.40
CA ILE A 32 -1.97 -7.39 -15.48
C ILE A 32 -2.11 -8.60 -16.39
N THR A 33 -1.01 -9.20 -16.86
CA THR A 33 -1.08 -10.32 -17.83
C THR A 33 -1.92 -11.49 -17.30
N ASP A 34 -1.85 -11.76 -16.00
CA ASP A 34 -2.61 -12.84 -15.38
C ASP A 34 -4.09 -12.51 -15.15
N VAL A 35 -4.42 -11.25 -14.85
CA VAL A 35 -5.81 -10.79 -14.63
C VAL A 35 -6.59 -10.84 -15.95
N TYR A 36 -6.00 -10.32 -17.04
CA TYR A 36 -6.67 -10.33 -18.35
C TYR A 36 -6.78 -11.74 -18.94
N ALA A 37 -5.83 -12.64 -18.65
CA ALA A 37 -5.93 -14.04 -19.07
C ALA A 37 -7.10 -14.79 -18.40
N ALA A 38 -7.67 -14.29 -17.29
CA ALA A 38 -8.84 -14.88 -16.62
C ALA A 38 -10.18 -14.54 -17.29
N GLY A 39 -10.22 -13.55 -18.20
CA GLY A 39 -11.32 -13.35 -19.13
C GLY A 39 -11.02 -14.08 -20.45
N ASN A 40 -11.77 -15.13 -20.77
CA ASN A 40 -11.70 -15.74 -22.10
C ASN A 40 -12.17 -14.72 -23.15
N GLU A 41 -11.26 -14.19 -23.96
CA GLU A 41 -11.35 -14.07 -25.44
C GLU A 41 -10.08 -13.40 -26.01
N SER A 42 -9.71 -13.81 -27.23
CA SER A 42 -8.49 -13.42 -27.93
C SER A 42 -8.50 -11.93 -28.33
N PRO A 43 -7.42 -11.15 -28.18
CA PRO A 43 -7.45 -9.73 -28.51
C PRO A 43 -7.19 -9.51 -30.01
N THR A 44 -8.24 -9.17 -30.74
CA THR A 44 -8.10 -8.21 -31.85
C THR A 44 -7.78 -6.85 -31.26
N VAL A 45 -6.95 -6.07 -31.95
CA VAL A 45 -6.53 -4.72 -31.57
C VAL A 45 -7.77 -3.81 -31.49
N ALA A 46 -8.35 -3.70 -30.30
CA ALA A 46 -9.46 -2.81 -29.96
C ALA A 46 -9.28 -2.33 -28.51
N ASP A 47 -9.67 -1.07 -28.27
CA ASP A 47 -9.54 -0.29 -27.04
C ASP A 47 -9.48 -1.10 -25.73
N LYS A 48 -8.50 -0.78 -24.87
CA LYS A 48 -8.48 -1.25 -23.47
C LYS A 48 -9.84 -0.91 -22.83
N PRO A 49 -10.60 -1.87 -22.28
CA PRO A 49 -11.85 -1.55 -21.61
C PRO A 49 -11.54 -0.74 -20.36
N GLN A 50 -11.76 0.56 -20.44
CA GLN A 50 -11.67 1.45 -19.30
C GLN A 50 -12.86 1.14 -18.37
N GLY A 51 -12.61 0.37 -17.30
CA GLY A 51 -13.56 0.21 -16.18
C GLY A 51 -14.01 -1.20 -15.79
N SER A 52 -13.16 -2.23 -15.77
CA SER A 52 -13.58 -3.58 -15.36
C SER A 52 -12.99 -4.13 -14.04
N VAL A 53 -11.89 -3.57 -13.51
CA VAL A 53 -11.21 -4.13 -12.32
C VAL A 53 -11.60 -3.41 -11.04
N LYS A 54 -12.10 -4.16 -10.06
CA LYS A 54 -12.38 -3.66 -8.70
C LYS A 54 -11.15 -3.81 -7.80
N LEU A 55 -10.81 -2.77 -7.05
CA LEU A 55 -9.69 -2.77 -6.11
C LEU A 55 -10.21 -2.78 -4.67
N PHE A 56 -9.94 -3.87 -3.95
CA PHE A 56 -10.18 -3.96 -2.51
C PHE A 56 -8.87 -3.72 -1.76
N VAL A 57 -8.90 -2.92 -0.71
CA VAL A 57 -7.65 -2.49 -0.04
C VAL A 57 -7.71 -2.76 1.45
N PHE A 58 -6.66 -3.37 1.98
CA PHE A 58 -6.50 -3.73 3.39
C PHE A 58 -5.10 -3.32 3.87
N GLY A 59 -5.00 -2.92 5.13
CA GLY A 59 -3.72 -2.63 5.77
C GLY A 59 -3.71 -1.29 6.48
N ASP A 60 -2.62 -0.57 6.26
CA ASP A 60 -2.17 0.53 7.11
C ASP A 60 -2.17 1.90 6.40
N SER A 61 -1.38 2.83 6.94
CA SER A 61 -1.23 4.22 6.46
C SER A 61 -0.74 4.35 5.01
N TYR A 62 -0.02 3.35 4.48
CA TYR A 62 0.51 3.39 3.11
C TYR A 62 -0.58 3.29 2.06
N VAL A 63 -1.76 2.80 2.47
CA VAL A 63 -2.89 2.52 1.60
C VAL A 63 -4.21 3.13 2.10
N ASP A 64 -4.25 3.74 3.29
CA ASP A 64 -5.45 4.40 3.84
C ASP A 64 -5.81 5.70 3.07
N THR A 65 -7.03 5.76 2.55
CA THR A 65 -7.57 6.91 1.82
C THR A 65 -8.59 7.74 2.60
N GLY A 66 -8.71 7.53 3.92
CA GLY A 66 -9.48 8.37 4.82
C GLY A 66 -10.51 7.64 5.68
N ASN A 67 -10.15 6.48 6.25
CA ASN A 67 -11.02 5.75 7.19
C ASN A 67 -11.01 6.32 8.62
N TRP A 68 -10.03 7.16 8.96
CA TRP A 68 -10.02 7.86 10.23
C TRP A 68 -11.07 8.99 10.31
N LYS A 69 -11.52 9.31 11.53
CA LYS A 69 -12.41 10.45 11.80
C LYS A 69 -11.77 11.77 11.36
N LYS A 70 -12.58 12.74 10.93
CA LYS A 70 -12.11 14.08 10.51
C LYS A 70 -11.35 14.87 11.58
N SER A 71 -11.45 14.50 12.85
CA SER A 71 -10.67 15.11 13.94
C SER A 71 -9.24 14.57 14.05
N SER A 72 -8.93 13.46 13.39
CA SER A 72 -7.62 12.80 13.42
C SER A 72 -6.57 13.53 12.56
N ALA A 73 -5.30 13.18 12.79
CA ALA A 73 -4.15 13.79 12.11
C ALA A 73 -4.25 13.85 10.57
N PRO A 74 -4.62 12.80 9.81
CA PRO A 74 -4.61 12.84 8.35
C PRO A 74 -5.69 13.78 7.73
N TRP A 75 -6.52 14.39 8.58
CA TRP A 75 -7.52 15.40 8.21
C TRP A 75 -7.10 16.82 8.61
N LYS A 76 -5.82 17.03 8.91
CA LYS A 76 -5.21 18.33 9.21
C LYS A 76 -4.01 18.55 8.31
N GLU A 77 -3.63 19.79 8.08
CA GLU A 77 -2.37 20.10 7.40
C GLU A 77 -1.18 19.52 8.20
N PRO A 78 -0.11 19.06 7.52
CA PRO A 78 0.18 19.19 6.10
C PRO A 78 -0.39 18.08 5.19
N TYR A 79 -1.26 17.21 5.69
CA TYR A 79 -1.81 16.14 4.86
C TYR A 79 -2.68 16.70 3.73
N GLY A 80 -2.52 16.16 2.52
CA GLY A 80 -3.27 16.54 1.33
C GLY A 80 -2.91 17.86 0.64
N ILE A 81 -1.85 18.57 1.06
CA ILE A 81 -1.44 19.86 0.44
C ILE A 81 -1.01 19.76 -1.04
N THR A 82 -0.40 18.65 -1.48
CA THR A 82 -0.03 18.43 -2.90
C THR A 82 -1.17 17.78 -3.67
N PHE A 83 -1.93 16.90 -3.02
CA PHE A 83 -3.17 16.35 -3.57
C PHE A 83 -4.14 15.97 -2.44
N PRO A 84 -5.40 16.42 -2.48
CA PRO A 84 -6.07 17.26 -3.50
C PRO A 84 -5.95 18.77 -3.25
N GLY A 85 -4.93 19.25 -2.54
CA GLY A 85 -4.79 20.65 -2.10
C GLY A 85 -5.48 20.97 -0.77
N LYS A 86 -5.92 19.93 -0.03
CA LYS A 86 -6.53 20.02 1.31
C LYS A 86 -6.51 18.65 1.99
N PRO A 87 -6.63 18.58 3.33
CA PRO A 87 -6.67 17.30 4.02
C PRO A 87 -7.76 16.35 3.52
N SER A 88 -7.35 15.13 3.20
CA SER A 88 -8.20 14.12 2.56
C SER A 88 -8.32 12.80 3.34
N GLY A 89 -7.69 12.72 4.51
CA GLY A 89 -7.64 11.48 5.30
C GLY A 89 -6.52 10.51 4.90
N ARG A 90 -5.71 10.85 3.89
CA ARG A 90 -4.48 10.15 3.52
C ARG A 90 -3.33 10.50 4.47
N PHE A 91 -2.50 9.53 4.81
CA PHE A 91 -1.26 9.75 5.59
C PHE A 91 -0.08 10.21 4.71
N SER A 92 -0.37 11.09 3.76
CA SER A 92 0.58 11.76 2.87
C SER A 92 0.11 13.20 2.61
N ASP A 93 1.04 14.08 2.24
CA ASP A 93 0.74 15.37 1.64
C ASP A 93 -0.03 15.24 0.30
N GLY A 94 -0.02 14.05 -0.32
CA GLY A 94 -0.70 13.78 -1.56
C GLY A 94 -1.31 12.38 -1.63
N ARG A 95 -1.08 11.73 -2.78
CA ARG A 95 -1.57 10.39 -3.10
C ARG A 95 -0.81 9.31 -2.31
N VAL A 96 -1.53 8.26 -1.92
CA VAL A 96 -0.98 7.06 -1.29
C VAL A 96 -0.95 5.90 -2.28
N LEU A 97 -0.37 4.75 -1.90
CA LEU A 97 -0.16 3.61 -2.82
C LEU A 97 -1.46 3.16 -3.51
N THR A 98 -2.57 3.17 -2.77
CA THR A 98 -3.92 2.89 -3.32
C THR A 98 -4.26 3.72 -4.54
N ASP A 99 -3.95 5.02 -4.53
CA ASP A 99 -4.26 5.92 -5.65
C ASP A 99 -3.44 5.57 -6.89
N TYR A 100 -2.16 5.25 -6.70
CA TYR A 100 -1.25 4.90 -7.80
C TYR A 100 -1.63 3.55 -8.41
N ILE A 101 -1.95 2.54 -7.58
CA ILE A 101 -2.41 1.23 -8.06
C ILE A 101 -3.75 1.36 -8.78
N ALA A 102 -4.71 2.12 -8.24
CA ALA A 102 -5.99 2.36 -8.92
C ALA A 102 -5.78 3.02 -10.29
N SER A 103 -4.95 4.07 -10.36
CA SER A 103 -4.61 4.73 -11.61
C SER A 103 -3.95 3.79 -12.61
N TYR A 104 -3.06 2.90 -12.15
CA TYR A 104 -2.41 1.92 -13.00
C TYR A 104 -3.40 0.89 -13.58
N LEU A 105 -4.38 0.48 -12.77
CA LEU A 105 -5.45 -0.43 -13.18
C LEU A 105 -6.53 0.25 -14.03
N GLY A 106 -6.44 1.57 -14.25
CA GLY A 106 -7.44 2.33 -15.00
C GLY A 106 -8.79 2.45 -14.28
N THR A 107 -8.79 2.36 -12.95
CA THR A 107 -9.98 2.47 -12.08
C THR A 107 -9.83 3.66 -11.13
N GLU A 108 -10.93 4.13 -10.56
CA GLU A 108 -10.86 5.22 -9.58
C GLU A 108 -10.30 4.72 -8.23
N SER A 109 -9.73 5.61 -7.43
CA SER A 109 -9.36 5.23 -6.06
C SER A 109 -10.60 4.75 -5.30
N PRO A 110 -10.56 3.55 -4.68
CA PRO A 110 -11.70 3.02 -3.95
C PRO A 110 -12.11 3.93 -2.79
N VAL A 111 -13.42 3.98 -2.54
CA VAL A 111 -14.01 4.76 -1.44
C VAL A 111 -13.61 4.13 -0.10
N PRO A 112 -13.20 4.92 0.91
CA PRO A 112 -12.95 4.40 2.25
C PRO A 112 -14.25 3.90 2.89
N PHE A 113 -14.19 2.72 3.51
CA PHE A 113 -15.30 1.99 4.13
C PHE A 113 -16.19 2.88 5.02
N THR A 114 -15.60 3.72 5.86
CA THR A 114 -16.36 4.61 6.77
C THR A 114 -17.13 5.74 6.08
N GLN A 115 -16.83 6.03 4.83
CA GLN A 115 -17.50 7.05 4.03
C GLN A 115 -18.50 6.46 3.03
N TRP A 116 -18.67 5.13 3.04
CA TRP A 116 -19.69 4.48 2.26
C TRP A 116 -21.08 4.74 2.87
N THR A 117 -22.05 4.97 1.99
CA THR A 117 -23.47 5.09 2.33
C THR A 117 -24.29 4.39 1.24
N PRO A 118 -25.47 3.82 1.53
CA PRO A 118 -26.32 3.20 0.50
C PRO A 118 -26.67 4.12 -0.69
N ALA A 119 -26.67 5.44 -0.49
CA ALA A 119 -26.90 6.41 -1.56
C ALA A 119 -25.71 6.58 -2.55
N ARG A 120 -24.52 6.08 -2.22
CA ARG A 120 -23.30 6.18 -3.04
C ARG A 120 -23.07 4.90 -3.86
N ASN A 121 -24.06 4.50 -4.66
CA ASN A 121 -23.97 3.28 -5.49
C ASN A 121 -22.86 3.30 -6.54
N SER A 122 -22.38 4.47 -6.96
CA SER A 122 -21.23 4.59 -7.88
C SER A 122 -19.92 4.04 -7.30
N SER A 123 -19.80 3.99 -5.96
CA SER A 123 -18.64 3.45 -5.24
C SER A 123 -18.35 1.98 -5.55
N LEU A 124 -19.34 1.26 -6.10
CA LEU A 124 -19.24 -0.15 -6.44
C LEU A 124 -18.36 -0.44 -7.65
N LYS A 125 -18.09 0.56 -8.50
CA LYS A 125 -17.35 0.34 -9.74
C LYS A 125 -15.87 0.10 -9.50
N SER A 126 -15.31 0.66 -8.42
CA SER A 126 -13.86 0.71 -8.21
C SER A 126 -13.39 -0.12 -7.00
N GLY A 127 -14.31 -0.77 -6.28
CA GLY A 127 -14.00 -1.52 -5.06
C GLY A 127 -14.08 -0.67 -3.79
N MET A 128 -13.41 -1.09 -2.71
CA MET A 128 -13.50 -0.42 -1.41
C MET A 128 -12.19 -0.50 -0.62
N ASN A 129 -11.91 0.56 0.14
CA ASN A 129 -10.74 0.64 1.00
C ASN A 129 -11.10 0.45 2.48
N PHE A 130 -10.59 -0.61 3.10
CA PHE A 130 -10.78 -0.96 4.51
C PHE A 130 -9.56 -0.63 5.38
N ALA A 131 -8.47 -0.10 4.80
CA ALA A 131 -7.24 0.17 5.52
C ALA A 131 -7.36 1.31 6.54
N TYR A 132 -6.58 1.22 7.62
CA TYR A 132 -6.52 2.24 8.67
C TYR A 132 -5.06 2.54 9.04
N GLY A 133 -4.69 3.83 9.01
CA GLY A 133 -3.36 4.29 9.40
C GLY A 133 -2.90 3.81 10.77
N GLY A 134 -1.66 3.32 10.84
CA GLY A 134 -1.01 2.83 12.05
C GLY A 134 -1.43 1.42 12.49
N THR A 135 -2.31 0.73 11.76
CA THR A 135 -2.70 -0.65 12.06
C THR A 135 -1.68 -1.66 11.53
N GLY A 136 -1.76 -2.89 12.03
CA GLY A 136 -0.91 -4.01 11.62
C GLY A 136 -1.73 -5.26 11.33
N VAL A 137 -1.02 -6.37 11.15
CA VAL A 137 -1.61 -7.72 11.14
C VAL A 137 -2.25 -7.99 12.50
N PHE A 138 -1.59 -7.57 13.58
CA PHE A 138 -2.07 -7.61 14.96
C PHE A 138 -2.44 -6.21 15.49
N ASP A 139 -2.90 -6.16 16.74
CA ASP A 139 -3.28 -4.91 17.41
C ASP A 139 -2.06 -4.05 17.77
N THR A 140 -2.02 -2.84 17.19
CA THR A 140 -0.93 -1.85 17.35
C THR A 140 -1.19 -0.79 18.42
N GLY A 141 -2.30 -0.90 19.17
CA GLY A 141 -2.62 -0.01 20.29
C GLY A 141 -3.22 1.35 19.91
N ASN A 142 -3.52 1.58 18.62
CA ASN A 142 -4.15 2.81 18.13
C ASN A 142 -5.69 2.77 18.14
N ASN A 143 -6.32 1.72 18.70
CA ASN A 143 -7.77 1.46 18.70
C ASN A 143 -8.43 1.41 17.31
N ALA A 144 -7.64 1.37 16.23
CA ALA A 144 -8.17 1.17 14.89
C ALA A 144 -8.26 -0.33 14.57
N PRO A 145 -9.14 -0.73 13.63
CA PRO A 145 -9.33 -2.13 13.28
C PRO A 145 -8.06 -2.76 12.68
N ASN A 146 -7.53 -3.78 13.34
CA ASN A 146 -6.45 -4.62 12.78
C ASN A 146 -6.88 -5.30 11.47
N MET A 147 -5.93 -5.87 10.73
CA MET A 147 -6.19 -6.46 9.42
C MET A 147 -7.31 -7.52 9.43
N ASN A 148 -7.38 -8.36 10.46
CA ASN A 148 -8.45 -9.36 10.57
C ASN A 148 -9.84 -8.71 10.70
N SER A 149 -9.93 -7.60 11.45
CA SER A 149 -11.16 -6.82 11.58
C SER A 149 -11.54 -6.11 10.27
N GLN A 150 -10.56 -5.63 9.51
CA GLN A 150 -10.79 -5.05 8.18
C GLN A 150 -11.36 -6.11 7.21
N ILE A 151 -10.85 -7.34 7.25
CA ILE A 151 -11.38 -8.47 6.46
C ILE A 151 -12.79 -8.86 6.94
N ASN A 152 -13.08 -8.78 8.25
CA ASN A 152 -14.44 -8.98 8.77
C ASN A 152 -15.43 -7.96 8.18
N PHE A 153 -15.03 -6.69 8.04
CA PHE A 153 -15.89 -5.69 7.39
C PHE A 153 -16.17 -6.03 5.94
N PHE A 154 -15.15 -6.47 5.19
CA PHE A 154 -15.32 -6.92 3.82
C PHE A 154 -16.30 -8.11 3.74
N GLN A 155 -16.10 -9.15 4.55
CA GLN A 155 -16.99 -10.31 4.60
C GLN A 155 -18.44 -9.91 4.92
N GLN A 156 -18.66 -9.04 5.93
CA GLN A 156 -20.00 -8.58 6.28
C GLN A 156 -20.69 -7.83 5.13
N MET A 157 -19.94 -7.09 4.30
CA MET A 157 -20.52 -6.44 3.13
C MET A 157 -20.92 -7.42 2.03
N LEU A 158 -20.17 -8.52 1.86
CA LEU A 158 -20.52 -9.58 0.91
C LEU A 158 -21.76 -10.34 1.38
N GLU A 159 -21.81 -10.72 2.66
CA GLU A 159 -22.90 -11.52 3.23
C GLU A 159 -24.25 -10.81 3.19
N LYS A 160 -24.27 -9.50 3.43
CA LYS A 160 -25.50 -8.72 3.37
C LYS A 160 -25.97 -8.47 1.93
N ALA A 161 -25.20 -8.91 0.92
CA ALA A 161 -25.42 -8.67 -0.51
C ALA A 161 -25.73 -7.20 -0.86
N VAL A 162 -25.28 -6.26 -0.02
CA VAL A 162 -25.64 -4.85 -0.14
C VAL A 162 -24.92 -4.21 -1.32
N LEU A 163 -23.78 -4.78 -1.72
CA LEU A 163 -22.81 -4.09 -2.58
C LEU A 163 -22.14 -4.96 -3.65
N TYR A 164 -21.76 -6.20 -3.33
CA TYR A 164 -21.03 -7.07 -4.26
C TYR A 164 -21.54 -8.51 -4.19
N THR A 165 -21.69 -9.14 -5.34
CA THR A 165 -21.87 -10.59 -5.49
C THR A 165 -20.53 -11.29 -5.69
N LYS A 166 -20.47 -12.62 -5.56
CA LYS A 166 -19.23 -13.37 -5.87
C LYS A 166 -18.80 -13.20 -7.33
N GLN A 167 -19.75 -12.98 -8.24
CA GLN A 167 -19.50 -12.70 -9.65
C GLN A 167 -18.83 -11.32 -9.83
N ASP A 168 -19.21 -10.33 -9.03
CA ASP A 168 -18.57 -9.00 -9.05
C ASP A 168 -17.10 -9.02 -8.65
N LEU A 169 -16.67 -10.06 -7.94
CA LEU A 169 -15.30 -10.24 -7.47
C LEU A 169 -14.39 -10.97 -8.48
N GLN A 170 -14.93 -11.49 -9.59
CA GLN A 170 -14.13 -12.21 -10.59
C GLN A 170 -13.05 -11.31 -11.23
N PRO A 171 -13.33 -10.08 -11.69
CA PRO A 171 -12.29 -9.13 -12.09
C PRO A 171 -11.89 -8.25 -10.90
N SER A 172 -11.36 -8.82 -9.82
CA SER A 172 -10.93 -8.03 -8.66
C SER A 172 -9.53 -8.35 -8.16
N ILE A 173 -8.91 -7.31 -7.60
CA ILE A 173 -7.59 -7.35 -6.99
C ILE A 173 -7.73 -6.88 -5.54
N ALA A 174 -7.07 -7.57 -4.61
CA ALA A 174 -6.82 -7.04 -3.28
C ALA A 174 -5.40 -6.49 -3.20
N LEU A 175 -5.27 -5.24 -2.74
CA LEU A 175 -4.00 -4.68 -2.29
C LEU A 175 -3.93 -4.81 -0.76
N VAL A 176 -2.93 -5.53 -0.26
CA VAL A 176 -2.72 -5.78 1.17
C VAL A 176 -1.40 -5.17 1.60
N SER A 177 -1.46 -4.20 2.52
CA SER A 177 -0.28 -3.57 3.11
C SER A 177 -0.05 -4.01 4.54
N SER A 178 1.19 -4.32 4.88
CA SER A 178 1.68 -4.40 6.25
C SER A 178 3.02 -3.67 6.31
N ALA A 179 2.99 -2.38 6.60
CA ALA A 179 4.15 -1.48 6.53
C ALA A 179 5.04 -1.52 7.80
N GLY A 180 4.84 -2.51 8.67
CA GLY A 180 5.75 -2.81 9.78
C GLY A 180 5.36 -2.22 11.13
N ASN A 181 4.15 -1.69 11.30
CA ASN A 181 3.66 -1.17 12.60
C ASN A 181 3.69 -2.24 13.72
N ASP A 182 3.51 -3.51 13.36
CA ASP A 182 3.56 -4.66 14.28
C ASP A 182 4.90 -4.76 15.04
N TYR A 183 6.02 -4.41 14.42
CA TYR A 183 7.36 -4.57 14.99
C TYR A 183 7.66 -3.63 16.15
N PRO A 184 7.54 -2.29 16.02
CA PRO A 184 7.72 -1.40 17.16
C PRO A 184 6.68 -1.65 18.26
N THR A 185 5.43 -2.00 17.91
CA THR A 185 4.43 -2.40 18.90
C THR A 185 4.85 -3.65 19.67
N TYR A 186 5.37 -4.68 18.99
CA TYR A 186 5.82 -5.90 19.65
C TYR A 186 6.92 -5.58 20.67
N ILE A 187 7.94 -4.81 20.28
CA ILE A 187 9.04 -4.41 21.17
C ILE A 187 8.51 -3.56 22.34
N GLU A 188 7.60 -2.63 22.11
CA GLU A 188 6.99 -1.81 23.17
C GLU A 188 6.23 -2.67 24.19
N LYS A 189 5.54 -3.71 23.74
CA LYS A 189 4.75 -4.59 24.62
C LYS A 189 5.59 -5.62 25.38
N THR A 190 6.62 -6.18 24.74
CA THR A 190 7.40 -7.29 25.32
C THR A 190 8.70 -6.83 25.97
N GLY A 191 9.20 -5.65 25.61
CA GLY A 191 10.55 -5.20 25.96
C GLY A 191 11.65 -6.07 25.31
N ASN A 192 11.30 -6.94 24.36
CA ASN A 192 12.22 -7.92 23.78
C ASN A 192 12.38 -7.70 22.26
N ASP A 193 13.61 -7.44 21.85
CA ASP A 193 14.02 -7.31 20.46
C ASP A 193 14.76 -8.53 19.90
N GLN A 194 15.18 -9.47 20.75
CA GLN A 194 15.85 -10.72 20.37
C GLN A 194 14.88 -11.70 19.72
N ASP A 195 13.61 -11.64 20.12
CA ASP A 195 12.55 -12.52 19.62
C ASP A 195 11.93 -12.05 18.29
N LEU A 196 12.45 -10.97 17.69
CA LEU A 196 11.96 -10.46 16.40
C LEU A 196 11.88 -11.51 15.27
N PRO A 197 12.84 -12.45 15.12
CA PRO A 197 12.72 -13.52 14.14
C PRO A 197 11.54 -14.47 14.43
N ALA A 198 11.33 -14.84 15.69
CA ALA A 198 10.20 -15.69 16.08
C ALA A 198 8.87 -14.97 15.85
N PHE A 199 8.78 -13.70 16.29
CA PHE A 199 7.63 -12.85 16.04
C PHE A 199 7.34 -12.68 14.54
N THR A 200 8.37 -12.47 13.72
CA THR A 200 8.22 -12.35 12.26
C THR A 200 7.56 -13.60 11.67
N ARG A 201 7.94 -14.80 12.12
CA ARG A 201 7.29 -16.04 11.65
C ARG A 201 5.81 -16.07 12.04
N THR A 202 5.47 -15.70 13.28
CA THR A 202 4.08 -15.63 13.74
C THR A 202 3.27 -14.60 12.94
N LEU A 203 3.87 -13.44 12.63
CA LEU A 203 3.25 -12.41 11.81
C LEU A 203 2.99 -12.91 10.39
N ILE A 204 3.98 -13.54 9.74
CA ILE A 204 3.83 -14.07 8.38
C ILE A 204 2.80 -15.21 8.34
N ASP A 205 2.75 -16.09 9.33
CA ASP A 205 1.71 -17.13 9.43
C ASP A 205 0.29 -16.51 9.52
N GLN A 206 0.10 -15.47 10.35
CA GLN A 206 -1.19 -14.80 10.42
C GLN A 206 -1.52 -14.00 9.16
N LEU A 207 -0.52 -13.33 8.55
CA LEU A 207 -0.68 -12.63 7.28
C LEU A 207 -1.10 -13.60 6.19
N SER A 208 -0.47 -14.77 6.09
CA SER A 208 -0.85 -15.84 5.15
C SER A 208 -2.31 -16.25 5.30
N LYS A 209 -2.78 -16.49 6.52
CA LYS A 209 -4.19 -16.79 6.80
C LYS A 209 -5.12 -15.67 6.34
N ASN A 210 -4.72 -14.42 6.56
CA ASN A 210 -5.47 -13.25 6.08
C ASN A 210 -5.53 -13.20 4.54
N LEU A 211 -4.40 -13.43 3.85
CA LEU A 211 -4.34 -13.46 2.38
C LEU A 211 -5.24 -14.58 1.81
N LYS A 212 -5.14 -15.79 2.36
CA LYS A 212 -6.02 -16.93 2.00
C LYS A 212 -7.48 -16.57 2.19
N ARG A 213 -7.83 -15.98 3.34
CA ARG A 213 -9.21 -15.60 3.65
C ARG A 213 -9.78 -14.57 2.66
N ILE A 214 -8.99 -13.56 2.24
CA ILE A 214 -9.44 -12.59 1.23
C ILE A 214 -9.69 -13.30 -0.11
N HIS A 215 -8.81 -14.23 -0.50
CA HIS A 215 -8.97 -15.02 -1.71
C HIS A 215 -10.21 -15.92 -1.65
N ASP A 216 -10.42 -16.63 -0.54
CA ASP A 216 -11.57 -17.52 -0.32
C ASP A 216 -12.93 -16.78 -0.30
N LEU A 217 -12.91 -15.49 0.05
CA LEU A 217 -14.08 -14.60 -0.07
C LEU A 217 -14.42 -14.25 -1.53
N GLY A 218 -13.54 -14.53 -2.49
CA GLY A 218 -13.81 -14.48 -3.93
C GLY A 218 -12.88 -13.56 -4.73
N VAL A 219 -11.95 -12.86 -4.08
CA VAL A 219 -10.98 -12.00 -4.78
C VAL A 219 -9.92 -12.84 -5.48
N GLN A 220 -9.80 -12.69 -6.80
CA GLN A 220 -8.97 -13.59 -7.62
C GLN A 220 -7.46 -13.34 -7.50
N LYS A 221 -7.06 -12.09 -7.30
CA LYS A 221 -5.66 -11.69 -7.24
C LYS A 221 -5.37 -10.92 -5.97
N ILE A 222 -4.34 -11.34 -5.25
CA ILE A 222 -3.89 -10.70 -4.02
C ILE A 222 -2.48 -10.18 -4.24
N VAL A 223 -2.31 -8.87 -4.12
CA VAL A 223 -1.01 -8.19 -4.14
C VAL A 223 -0.69 -7.74 -2.73
N VAL A 224 0.32 -8.36 -2.12
CA VAL A 224 0.80 -8.02 -0.76
C VAL A 224 2.10 -7.23 -0.85
N THR A 225 2.26 -6.18 -0.05
CA THR A 225 3.49 -5.39 -0.06
C THR A 225 4.58 -6.07 0.76
N SER A 226 5.83 -6.05 0.28
CA SER A 226 7.00 -6.28 1.15
C SER A 226 7.23 -5.07 2.07
N LEU A 227 7.95 -5.26 3.18
CA LEU A 227 8.37 -4.17 4.03
C LEU A 227 9.38 -3.27 3.33
N PRO A 228 9.26 -1.93 3.44
CA PRO A 228 10.34 -1.02 3.09
C PRO A 228 11.54 -1.23 4.06
N PRO A 229 12.71 -0.63 3.79
CA PRO A 229 13.81 -0.61 4.74
C PRO A 229 13.41 0.17 6.00
N LEU A 230 12.92 -0.52 7.03
CA LEU A 230 12.35 0.09 8.23
C LEU A 230 13.36 1.01 8.92
N GLY A 231 14.64 0.62 8.93
CA GLY A 231 15.72 1.40 9.53
C GLY A 231 15.91 2.78 8.89
N CYS A 232 15.42 2.97 7.66
CA CYS A 232 15.47 4.25 6.95
C CYS A 232 14.20 5.11 7.15
N LEU A 233 13.17 4.61 7.83
CA LEU A 233 11.98 5.43 8.10
C LEU A 233 12.35 6.62 9.00
N PRO A 234 11.77 7.82 8.81
CA PRO A 234 12.11 9.00 9.59
C PRO A 234 12.02 8.79 11.11
N THR A 235 11.01 8.05 11.58
CA THR A 235 10.85 7.74 13.02
C THR A 235 12.05 7.00 13.58
N LEU A 236 12.64 6.06 12.82
CA LEU A 236 13.76 5.22 13.27
C LEU A 236 15.11 5.87 12.97
N SER A 237 15.27 6.49 11.81
CA SER A 237 16.49 7.21 11.43
C SER A 237 16.70 8.51 12.21
N SER A 238 15.64 9.11 12.79
CA SER A 238 15.77 10.27 13.68
C SER A 238 16.65 10.00 14.91
N LEU A 239 16.69 8.75 15.40
CA LEU A 239 17.58 8.31 16.48
C LEU A 239 19.07 8.43 16.09
N TYR A 240 19.34 8.49 14.80
CA TYR A 240 20.67 8.63 14.19
C TYR A 240 20.79 9.96 13.43
N SER A 241 20.02 10.99 13.83
CA SER A 241 20.03 12.32 13.20
C SER A 241 19.78 12.30 11.68
N TYR A 242 19.02 11.31 11.19
CA TYR A 242 18.74 11.09 9.77
C TYR A 242 19.98 10.80 8.90
N GLN A 243 21.15 10.58 9.51
CA GLN A 243 22.39 10.34 8.75
C GLN A 243 22.53 8.90 8.31
N ASN A 244 22.01 7.96 9.12
CA ASN A 244 22.16 6.54 8.89
C ASN A 244 20.82 5.81 9.07
N CYS A 245 20.64 4.75 8.28
CA CYS A 245 19.58 3.79 8.53
C CYS A 245 20.01 2.80 9.61
N SER A 246 19.07 2.34 10.43
CA SER A 246 19.35 1.29 11.39
C SER A 246 19.48 -0.08 10.71
N GLU A 247 20.69 -0.67 10.76
CA GLU A 247 20.96 -2.00 10.19
C GLU A 247 20.07 -3.08 10.79
N LYS A 248 19.85 -3.04 12.11
CA LYS A 248 18.99 -3.99 12.82
C LYS A 248 17.55 -3.99 12.28
N TRP A 249 16.98 -2.80 12.08
CA TRP A 249 15.63 -2.67 11.54
C TRP A 249 15.56 -3.06 10.07
N ASN A 250 16.60 -2.77 9.29
CA ASN A 250 16.69 -3.23 7.90
C ASN A 250 16.86 -4.76 7.81
N ALA A 251 17.59 -5.39 8.73
CA ALA A 251 17.69 -6.84 8.82
C ALA A 251 16.34 -7.48 9.16
N ALA A 252 15.55 -6.87 10.05
CA ALA A 252 14.18 -7.29 10.33
C ALA A 252 13.30 -7.20 9.07
N SER A 253 13.37 -6.10 8.31
CA SER A 253 12.69 -5.98 7.00
C SER A 253 13.10 -7.07 6.02
N MET A 254 14.40 -7.33 5.87
CA MET A 254 14.90 -8.35 4.94
C MET A 254 14.42 -9.75 5.33
N PHE A 255 14.47 -10.09 6.62
CA PHE A 255 13.99 -11.37 7.12
C PHE A 255 12.48 -11.53 6.91
N HIS A 256 11.68 -10.49 7.20
CA HIS A 256 10.26 -10.47 6.89
C HIS A 256 9.99 -10.74 5.41
N ASN A 257 10.68 -10.01 4.53
CA ASN A 257 10.47 -10.08 3.08
C ASN A 257 10.84 -11.46 2.54
N GLN A 258 11.94 -12.05 3.02
CA GLN A 258 12.31 -13.42 2.68
C GLN A 258 11.22 -14.42 3.10
N MET A 259 10.71 -14.32 4.32
CA MET A 259 9.64 -15.20 4.81
C MET A 259 8.34 -15.00 4.03
N LEU A 260 8.00 -13.76 3.69
CA LEU A 260 6.83 -13.43 2.88
C LEU A 260 6.92 -14.02 1.47
N ASP A 261 8.08 -13.89 0.81
CA ASP A 261 8.30 -14.45 -0.52
C ASP A 261 8.16 -15.97 -0.53
N GLN A 262 8.75 -16.65 0.47
CA GLN A 262 8.61 -18.11 0.64
C GLN A 262 7.14 -18.50 0.85
N GLU A 263 6.42 -17.75 1.67
CA GLU A 263 5.03 -18.03 1.98
C GLU A 263 4.10 -17.79 0.78
N VAL A 264 4.32 -16.72 0.01
CA VAL A 264 3.59 -16.47 -1.24
C VAL A 264 3.87 -17.56 -2.29
N GLN A 265 5.11 -18.06 -2.38
CA GLN A 265 5.42 -19.22 -3.24
C GLN A 265 4.64 -20.47 -2.79
N ARG A 266 4.61 -20.74 -1.48
CA ARG A 266 3.85 -21.85 -0.90
C ARG A 266 2.35 -21.73 -1.21
N LEU A 267 1.75 -20.55 -0.98
CA LEU A 267 0.35 -20.27 -1.30
C LEU A 267 0.00 -20.54 -2.77
N ASN A 268 0.86 -20.11 -3.69
CA ASN A 268 0.66 -20.36 -5.11
C ASN A 268 0.85 -21.83 -5.50
N SER A 269 1.71 -22.58 -4.81
CA SER A 269 1.88 -24.02 -5.06
C SER A 269 0.69 -24.86 -4.59
N GLU A 270 -0.04 -24.39 -3.59
CA GLU A 270 -1.26 -25.04 -3.07
C GLU A 270 -2.51 -24.71 -3.88
N SER A 271 -2.48 -23.63 -4.68
CA SER A 271 -3.59 -23.20 -5.50
C SER A 271 -3.67 -24.05 -6.78
N THR A 272 -4.78 -24.75 -7.00
CA THR A 272 -5.02 -25.46 -8.26
C THR A 272 -5.45 -24.46 -9.33
N GLY A 273 -4.48 -23.82 -10.01
CA GLY A 273 -4.78 -22.94 -11.13
C GLY A 273 -3.71 -21.88 -11.38
N LYS A 274 -4.17 -20.67 -11.72
CA LYS A 274 -3.30 -19.51 -11.97
C LYS A 274 -2.71 -18.99 -10.67
N ARG A 275 -1.53 -18.39 -10.77
CA ARG A 275 -0.88 -17.66 -9.68
C ARG A 275 -1.88 -16.66 -9.10
N ALA A 276 -2.19 -16.74 -7.82
CA ALA A 276 -3.19 -15.88 -7.16
C ALA A 276 -2.53 -14.80 -6.29
N PHE A 277 -1.31 -15.06 -5.80
CA PHE A 277 -0.62 -14.20 -4.84
C PHE A 277 0.65 -13.60 -5.44
N ASP A 278 0.84 -12.30 -5.27
CA ASP A 278 2.00 -11.54 -5.77
C ASP A 278 2.55 -10.62 -4.69
N VAL A 279 3.88 -10.44 -4.68
CA VAL A 279 4.56 -9.50 -3.77
C VAL A 279 4.91 -8.23 -4.53
N LEU A 280 4.43 -7.08 -4.02
CA LEU A 280 4.88 -5.76 -4.46
C LEU A 280 6.11 -5.36 -3.65
N ASN A 281 7.28 -5.35 -4.29
CA ASN A 281 8.57 -5.18 -3.61
C ASN A 281 8.86 -3.71 -3.27
N LEU A 282 8.36 -3.24 -2.13
CA LEU A 282 8.62 -1.89 -1.63
C LEU A 282 10.07 -1.72 -1.18
N TYR A 283 10.72 -2.76 -0.64
CA TYR A 283 12.12 -2.66 -0.21
C TYR A 283 13.04 -2.18 -1.33
N SER A 284 12.95 -2.83 -2.50
CA SER A 284 13.73 -2.48 -3.68
C SER A 284 13.37 -1.09 -4.21
N ALA A 285 12.08 -0.76 -4.28
CA ALA A 285 11.62 0.56 -4.72
C ALA A 285 12.20 1.68 -3.86
N PHE A 286 12.11 1.57 -2.53
CA PHE A 286 12.68 2.55 -1.60
C PHE A 286 14.20 2.63 -1.70
N THR A 287 14.88 1.48 -1.70
CA THR A 287 16.35 1.43 -1.75
C THR A 287 16.90 2.04 -3.05
N SER A 288 16.21 1.83 -4.18
CA SER A 288 16.57 2.44 -5.46
C SER A 288 16.54 3.97 -5.39
N VAL A 289 15.51 4.56 -4.77
CA VAL A 289 15.41 6.01 -4.58
C VAL A 289 16.50 6.52 -3.63
N LEU A 290 16.69 5.85 -2.49
CA LEU A 290 17.68 6.24 -1.47
C LEU A 290 19.13 6.21 -1.99
N ASN A 291 19.48 5.18 -2.77
CA ASN A 291 20.82 5.06 -3.35
C ASN A 291 21.09 6.12 -4.42
N GLN A 292 20.06 6.58 -5.14
CA GLN A 292 20.21 7.69 -6.09
C GLN A 292 20.42 9.04 -5.38
N THR A 293 19.89 9.23 -4.18
CA THR A 293 20.09 10.45 -3.38
C THR A 293 21.47 10.56 -2.76
N ASN A 294 22.15 9.43 -2.48
CA ASN A 294 23.54 9.44 -2.00
C ASN A 294 24.53 10.00 -3.05
N HIS A 295 24.16 10.04 -4.34
CA HIS A 295 24.92 10.74 -5.38
C HIS A 295 24.63 12.25 -5.46
N ILE A 296 23.64 12.76 -4.71
CA ILE A 296 23.21 14.18 -4.70
C ILE A 296 23.37 14.80 -3.30
N ALA A 297 23.99 14.09 -2.35
CA ALA A 297 24.25 14.52 -0.97
C ALA A 297 25.23 15.71 -0.82
N GLY A 298 25.42 16.51 -1.88
CA GLY A 298 26.09 17.82 -1.86
C GLY A 298 25.13 19.02 -1.90
N ALA A 299 23.82 18.82 -2.06
CA ALA A 299 22.85 19.91 -2.08
C ALA A 299 21.90 19.81 -0.89
N CYS A 300 22.30 20.36 0.26
CA CYS A 300 21.35 20.79 1.27
C CYS A 300 20.39 21.80 0.60
N LEU A 301 19.12 21.43 0.44
CA LEU A 301 18.05 22.35 0.05
C LEU A 301 17.75 23.29 1.23
N HIS A 302 18.66 24.24 1.45
CA HIS A 302 18.35 25.47 2.17
C HIS A 302 18.00 26.54 1.13
N LYS A 303 16.81 27.15 1.33
CA LYS A 303 16.35 28.42 0.75
C LYS A 303 16.22 28.48 -0.78
N ASP A 304 15.00 28.29 -1.25
CA ASP A 304 14.14 29.39 -1.75
C ASP A 304 12.99 28.79 -2.56
N LEU A 305 11.81 28.75 -1.95
CA LEU A 305 10.55 28.52 -2.66
C LEU A 305 10.27 29.75 -3.52
N ASN A 306 10.53 29.65 -4.83
CA ASN A 306 10.07 30.62 -5.81
C ASN A 306 9.11 29.93 -6.80
N PRO A 307 7.83 30.33 -6.87
CA PRO A 307 6.79 29.62 -7.61
C PRO A 307 6.73 30.10 -9.06
N THR A 308 7.71 29.75 -9.90
CA THR A 308 7.66 30.15 -11.33
C THR A 308 8.52 29.26 -12.23
N ILE A 309 8.34 27.94 -12.22
CA ILE A 309 8.83 27.08 -13.31
C ILE A 309 7.87 25.90 -13.52
N TYR A 310 6.70 26.16 -14.13
CA TYR A 310 5.88 25.12 -14.77
C TYR A 310 5.31 25.67 -16.08
N GLU A 311 6.19 25.91 -17.03
CA GLU A 311 5.84 25.97 -18.45
C GLU A 311 7.08 25.55 -19.23
N THR A 312 6.91 24.91 -20.38
CA THR A 312 7.94 24.34 -21.27
C THR A 312 8.62 23.04 -20.84
N THR A 313 7.98 21.90 -21.08
CA THR A 313 8.52 20.81 -21.94
C THR A 313 7.54 19.64 -22.07
N LEU A 314 6.53 19.79 -22.92
CA LEU A 314 5.77 18.67 -23.52
C LEU A 314 5.48 19.02 -24.98
N TYR A 315 6.53 19.03 -25.80
CA TYR A 315 6.45 18.91 -27.25
C TYR A 315 7.56 17.96 -27.71
N SER A 316 7.20 17.06 -28.63
CA SER A 316 8.01 15.97 -29.20
C SER A 316 8.06 14.74 -28.29
N PHE A 317 7.53 13.57 -28.65
CA PHE A 317 7.61 12.89 -29.94
C PHE A 317 6.36 12.05 -30.24
N LYS A 318 6.00 12.04 -31.53
CA LYS A 318 5.26 10.96 -32.22
C LYS A 318 6.06 9.67 -32.20
#